data_AF-A0A535CG71-F1
#
_entry.id   AF-A0A535CG71-F1
#
_cell.length_a   1.000
_cell.length_b   1.000
_cell.length_c   1.000
_cell.angle_alpha   90.00
_cell.angle_beta   90.00
_cell.angle_gamma   90.00
#
_symmetry.space_group_name_H-M   'P 1'
#
loop_
_entity.id
_entity.type
_entity.pdbx_description
1 polymer ?
#
loop_
_entity_poly.entity_id
_entity_poly.type
_entity_poly.pdbx_seq_one_letter_code
_entity_poly.pdbx_strand_id
1 'polypeptide(L)'
;MPSAKGWAICWLFLLGAVLGTGLDAFHVHSKVEHYPVPVLFGLAWWVPLLFGVAAVAIGYSHPMVDPLLGQRRVPRQLMLCIVELVWVLLAYVMSATSIGSHAKAGLITIIYLNFWFVTGRGWQNVVLSLVTAITGILVEMVLVAAGAFSYLHPDFIGVPYWLPCIYACASLAVGDMGRYLFLSSTTRGFT
;
A
#
# COMPACT_ATOMS: atom_id res chain seq x y z
N MET A 1 1.91 -1.71 -29.63
CA MET A 1 0.97 -1.25 -28.58
C MET A 1 1.14 -2.14 -27.36
N PRO A 2 1.12 -1.60 -26.12
CA PRO A 2 1.26 -2.43 -24.92
C PRO A 2 0.13 -3.46 -24.81
N SER A 3 0.44 -4.66 -24.31
CA SER A 3 -0.58 -5.67 -24.00
C SER A 3 -1.51 -5.17 -22.88
N ALA A 4 -2.70 -5.76 -22.75
CA ALA A 4 -3.63 -5.38 -21.69
C ALA A 4 -3.02 -5.52 -20.27
N LYS A 5 -2.15 -6.52 -20.07
CA LYS A 5 -1.34 -6.66 -18.86
C LYS A 5 -0.34 -5.51 -18.68
N GLY A 6 0.31 -5.08 -19.77
CA GLY A 6 1.20 -3.92 -19.76
C GLY A 6 0.49 -2.66 -19.29
N TRP A 7 -0.74 -2.41 -19.76
CA TRP A 7 -1.54 -1.28 -19.31
C TRP A 7 -1.90 -1.34 -17.82
N ALA A 8 -2.31 -2.51 -17.31
CA ALA A 8 -2.59 -2.69 -15.89
C ALA A 8 -1.36 -2.39 -15.01
N ILE A 9 -0.18 -2.86 -15.43
CA ILE A 9 1.09 -2.57 -14.75
C ILE A 9 1.40 -1.07 -14.77
N CYS A 10 1.27 -0.41 -15.93
CA CYS A 10 1.49 1.03 -16.04
C CYS A 10 0.56 1.83 -15.12
N TRP A 11 -0.73 1.47 -15.06
CA TRP A 11 -1.69 2.14 -14.18
C TRP A 11 -1.38 1.94 -12.70
N LEU A 12 -1.00 0.73 -12.28
CA LEU A 12 -0.58 0.48 -10.90
C LEU A 12 0.68 1.27 -10.55
N PHE A 13 1.66 1.32 -11.46
CA PHE A 13 2.89 2.07 -11.26
C PHE A 13 2.59 3.56 -11.09
N LEU A 14 1.79 4.15 -11.98
CA LEU A 14 1.41 5.56 -11.90
C LEU A 14 0.61 5.86 -10.63
N LEU A 15 -0.32 4.97 -10.26
CA LEU A 15 -1.08 5.10 -9.01
C LEU A 15 -0.14 5.14 -7.81
N GLY A 16 0.77 4.18 -7.68
CA GLY A 16 1.75 4.14 -6.60
C GLY A 16 2.68 5.34 -6.59
N ALA A 17 3.28 5.66 -7.74
CA ALA A 17 4.23 6.76 -7.88
C ALA A 17 3.60 8.13 -7.57
N VAL A 18 2.31 8.33 -7.82
CA VAL A 18 1.63 9.58 -7.50
C VAL A 18 1.06 9.56 -6.08
N LEU A 19 0.21 8.58 -5.75
CA LEU A 19 -0.47 8.53 -4.47
C LEU A 19 0.50 8.25 -3.32
N GLY A 20 1.37 7.25 -3.48
CA GLY A 20 2.36 6.89 -2.46
C GLY A 20 3.32 8.03 -2.17
N THR A 21 3.89 8.66 -3.20
CA THR A 21 4.73 9.86 -3.03
C THR A 21 3.98 11.00 -2.37
N GLY A 22 2.71 11.25 -2.73
CA GLY A 22 1.91 12.29 -2.08
C GLY A 22 1.67 12.03 -0.60
N LEU A 23 1.44 10.76 -0.23
CA LEU A 23 1.26 10.32 1.15
C LEU A 23 2.57 10.40 1.97
N ASP A 24 3.70 10.06 1.36
CA ASP A 24 5.04 10.21 1.96
C ASP A 24 5.39 11.70 2.17
N ALA A 25 5.10 12.55 1.17
CA ALA A 25 5.25 13.99 1.32
C ALA A 25 4.39 14.50 2.48
N PHE A 26 3.16 14.01 2.63
CA PHE A 26 2.31 14.34 3.77
C PHE A 26 2.94 13.91 5.10
N HIS A 27 3.57 12.74 5.19
CA HIS A 27 4.31 12.32 6.38
C HIS A 27 5.48 13.26 6.71
N VAL A 28 6.27 13.69 5.72
CA VAL A 28 7.34 14.67 5.93
C VAL A 28 6.78 15.99 6.47
N HIS A 29 5.73 16.54 5.84
CA HIS A 29 5.11 17.79 6.29
C HIS A 29 4.43 17.67 7.67
N SER A 30 3.96 16.47 8.01
CA SER A 30 3.36 16.15 9.31
C SER A 30 4.39 15.77 10.38
N LYS A 31 5.70 15.86 10.07
CA LYS A 31 6.79 15.50 10.99
C LYS A 31 6.72 14.05 11.47
N VAL A 32 6.33 13.14 10.58
CA VAL A 32 6.41 11.69 10.81
C VAL A 32 7.80 11.17 10.48
N GLU A 33 8.37 11.65 9.38
CA GLU A 33 9.66 11.20 8.85
C GLU A 33 10.46 12.33 8.22
N HIS A 34 11.72 12.03 7.89
CA HIS A 34 12.68 12.99 7.36
C HIS A 34 13.63 12.32 6.37
N TYR A 35 13.85 12.98 5.24
CA TYR A 35 14.85 12.60 4.24
C TYR A 35 16.09 13.49 4.35
N PRO A 36 17.31 12.93 4.43
CA PRO A 36 18.53 13.70 4.60
C PRO A 36 18.93 14.52 3.36
N VAL A 37 18.55 14.06 2.16
CA VAL A 37 18.82 14.76 0.88
C VAL A 37 17.52 14.90 0.09
N PRO A 38 16.66 15.86 0.45
CA PRO A 38 15.37 16.05 -0.22
C PRO A 38 15.53 16.74 -1.58
N VAL A 39 14.68 16.36 -2.53
CA VAL A 39 14.64 16.89 -3.90
C VAL A 39 13.22 17.27 -4.31
N LEU A 40 12.21 16.44 -3.97
CA LEU A 40 10.83 16.62 -4.42
C LEU A 40 9.88 16.65 -3.22
N PHE A 41 9.27 17.80 -2.91
CA PHE A 41 8.34 17.95 -1.77
C PHE A 41 8.90 17.48 -0.40
N GLY A 42 10.20 17.60 -0.18
CA GLY A 42 10.86 17.10 1.04
C GLY A 42 11.27 15.63 0.98
N LEU A 43 11.10 14.97 -0.16
CA LEU A 43 11.40 13.56 -0.40
C LEU A 43 12.63 13.36 -1.28
N ALA A 44 13.27 12.20 -1.19
CA ALA A 44 14.32 11.82 -2.13
C ALA A 44 13.78 11.53 -3.55
N TRP A 45 14.64 11.67 -4.57
CA TRP A 45 14.27 11.51 -5.98
C TRP A 45 13.75 10.10 -6.35
N TRP A 46 14.13 9.07 -5.57
CA TRP A 46 13.77 7.67 -5.83
C TRP A 46 12.42 7.27 -5.24
N VAL A 47 11.80 8.11 -4.40
CA VAL A 47 10.54 7.80 -3.71
C VAL A 47 9.40 7.44 -4.68
N PRO A 48 9.17 8.20 -5.78
CA PRO A 48 8.14 7.81 -6.76
C PRO A 48 8.39 6.45 -7.41
N LEU A 49 9.66 6.09 -7.65
CA LEU A 49 10.01 4.79 -8.21
C LEU A 49 9.71 3.67 -7.21
N LEU A 50 10.07 3.87 -5.93
CA LEU A 50 9.82 2.89 -4.87
C LEU A 50 8.31 2.61 -4.72
N PHE A 51 7.50 3.66 -4.55
CA PHE A 51 6.05 3.48 -4.40
C PHE A 51 5.38 2.94 -5.68
N GLY A 52 5.83 3.33 -6.86
CA GLY A 52 5.35 2.78 -8.12
C GLY A 52 5.61 1.28 -8.24
N VAL A 53 6.84 0.84 -7.92
CA VAL A 53 7.19 -0.60 -7.90
C VAL A 53 6.43 -1.35 -6.81
N ALA A 54 6.29 -0.79 -5.61
CA ALA A 54 5.53 -1.40 -4.53
C ALA A 54 4.06 -1.60 -4.92
N ALA A 55 3.42 -0.61 -5.54
CA ALA A 55 2.04 -0.73 -5.99
C ALA A 55 1.86 -1.80 -7.07
N VAL A 56 2.82 -1.93 -8.01
CA VAL A 56 2.83 -3.03 -8.99
C VAL A 56 3.01 -4.38 -8.29
N ALA A 57 3.96 -4.51 -7.37
CA ALA A 57 4.22 -5.76 -6.66
C ALA A 57 2.99 -6.24 -5.85
N ILE A 58 2.36 -5.33 -5.11
CA ILE A 58 1.16 -5.62 -4.33
C ILE A 58 -0.02 -5.90 -5.26
N GLY A 59 -0.31 -5.01 -6.21
CA GLY A 59 -1.47 -5.15 -7.10
C GLY A 59 -1.38 -6.36 -8.04
N TYR A 60 -0.18 -6.73 -8.47
CA TYR A 60 0.01 -7.90 -9.34
C TYR A 60 0.03 -9.22 -8.56
N SER A 61 0.60 -9.25 -7.36
CA SER A 61 0.69 -10.49 -6.55
C SER A 61 -0.68 -11.05 -6.21
N HIS A 62 -1.66 -10.20 -5.88
CA HIS A 62 -3.00 -10.64 -5.48
C HIS A 62 -3.71 -11.52 -6.54
N PRO A 63 -3.95 -11.06 -7.78
CA PRO A 63 -4.58 -11.89 -8.81
C PRO A 63 -3.74 -13.09 -9.26
N MET A 64 -2.41 -13.07 -9.04
CA MET A 64 -1.55 -14.22 -9.34
C MET A 64 -1.60 -15.30 -8.25
N VAL A 65 -1.74 -14.90 -6.99
CA VAL A 65 -1.77 -15.81 -5.85
C VAL A 65 -3.19 -16.31 -5.57
N ASP A 66 -4.23 -15.56 -5.92
CA ASP A 66 -5.63 -15.98 -5.71
C ASP A 66 -5.92 -17.41 -6.23
N PRO A 67 -5.54 -17.80 -7.47
CA PRO A 67 -5.78 -19.16 -7.97
C PRO A 67 -5.00 -20.22 -7.19
N LEU A 68 -3.78 -19.89 -6.71
CA LEU A 68 -2.94 -20.78 -5.90
C LEU A 68 -3.57 -21.04 -4.52
N LEU A 69 -4.37 -20.09 -4.03
CA LEU A 69 -5.15 -20.22 -2.79
C LEU A 69 -6.58 -20.73 -3.03
N GLY A 70 -6.84 -21.32 -4.21
CA GLY A 70 -8.13 -21.88 -4.59
C GLY A 70 -9.24 -20.84 -4.79
N GLN A 71 -8.89 -19.57 -4.97
CA GLN A 71 -9.85 -18.48 -5.16
C GLN A 71 -9.97 -18.09 -6.63
N ARG A 72 -11.20 -18.09 -7.14
CA ARG A 72 -11.55 -17.45 -8.41
C ARG A 72 -12.28 -16.15 -8.10
N ARG A 73 -11.53 -15.05 -8.04
CA ARG A 73 -12.09 -13.72 -7.81
C ARG A 73 -12.70 -13.17 -9.10
N VAL A 74 -13.78 -12.42 -8.95
CA VAL A 74 -14.32 -11.56 -10.01
C VAL A 74 -13.85 -10.12 -9.77
N PRO A 75 -13.64 -9.32 -10.83
CA PRO A 75 -13.28 -7.92 -10.66
C PRO A 75 -14.39 -7.19 -9.89
N ARG A 76 -14.01 -6.45 -8.85
CA ARG A 76 -14.91 -5.53 -8.15
C ARG A 76 -15.24 -4.31 -9.01
N GLN A 77 -16.25 -3.56 -8.63
CA GLN A 77 -16.53 -2.26 -9.25
C GLN A 77 -15.40 -1.28 -8.92
N LEU A 78 -14.96 -0.49 -9.92
CA LEU A 78 -13.88 0.50 -9.75
C LEU A 78 -14.16 1.47 -8.60
N MET A 79 -15.41 1.89 -8.42
CA MET A 79 -15.81 2.79 -7.32
C MET A 79 -15.49 2.21 -5.95
N LEU A 80 -15.65 0.90 -5.75
CA LEU A 80 -15.25 0.25 -4.51
C LEU A 80 -13.74 0.34 -4.35
N CYS A 81 -12.94 -0.01 -5.36
CA CYS A 81 -11.48 0.10 -5.29
C CYS A 81 -11.01 1.54 -4.98
N ILE A 82 -11.73 2.57 -5.44
CA ILE A 82 -11.45 3.97 -5.08
C ILE A 82 -11.75 4.25 -3.59
N VAL A 83 -12.90 3.80 -3.08
CA VAL A 83 -13.25 3.92 -1.65
C VAL A 83 -12.20 3.25 -0.76
N GLU A 84 -11.67 2.12 -1.22
CA GLU A 84 -10.63 1.37 -0.51
C GLU A 84 -9.31 2.12 -0.44
N LEU A 85 -8.92 2.82 -1.51
CA LEU A 85 -7.78 3.74 -1.49
C LEU A 85 -8.03 4.87 -0.49
N VAL A 86 -9.24 5.43 -0.40
CA VAL A 86 -9.60 6.45 0.60
C VAL A 86 -9.41 5.94 2.04
N TRP A 87 -9.62 4.66 2.31
CA TRP A 87 -9.28 4.06 3.62
C TRP A 87 -7.78 4.00 3.89
N VAL A 88 -6.94 3.82 2.86
CA VAL A 88 -5.48 3.96 3.02
C VAL A 88 -5.11 5.41 3.36
N LEU A 89 -5.74 6.40 2.72
CA LEU A 89 -5.55 7.81 3.07
C LEU A 89 -5.91 8.06 4.54
N LEU A 90 -7.04 7.51 5.01
CA LEU A 90 -7.45 7.62 6.41
C LEU A 90 -6.42 7.00 7.37
N ALA A 91 -5.86 5.84 7.02
CA ALA A 91 -4.80 5.20 7.79
C ALA A 91 -3.54 6.09 7.89
N TYR A 92 -3.14 6.73 6.79
CA TYR A 92 -2.04 7.71 6.75
C TYR A 92 -2.32 8.97 7.58
N VAL A 93 -3.56 9.48 7.55
CA VAL A 93 -3.93 10.61 8.41
C VAL A 93 -3.84 10.21 9.89
N MET A 94 -4.23 8.97 10.24
CA MET A 94 -4.10 8.46 11.61
C MET A 94 -2.65 8.29 12.06
N SER A 95 -1.73 7.85 11.20
CA SER A 95 -0.30 7.73 11.55
C SER A 95 0.35 9.09 11.83
N ALA A 96 -0.12 10.15 11.20
CA ALA A 96 0.38 11.52 11.38
C ALA A 96 -0.13 12.24 12.64
N THR A 97 -1.06 11.67 13.39
CA THR A 97 -1.56 12.28 14.64
C THR A 97 -0.51 12.30 15.75
N SER A 98 -0.75 13.06 16.82
CA SER A 98 0.16 13.13 17.98
C SER A 98 -0.08 12.04 19.03
N ILE A 99 -1.02 11.12 18.81
CA ILE A 99 -1.34 10.06 19.77
C ILE A 99 -0.22 9.00 19.85
N GLY A 100 -0.18 8.23 20.93
CA GLY A 100 0.88 7.22 21.14
C GLY A 100 0.91 6.15 20.04
N SER A 101 2.11 5.62 19.75
CA SER A 101 2.32 4.68 18.63
C SER A 101 1.46 3.42 18.70
N HIS A 102 1.30 2.83 19.90
CA HIS A 102 0.39 1.70 20.10
C HIS A 102 -1.08 2.05 19.85
N ALA A 103 -1.50 3.27 20.20
CA ALA A 103 -2.87 3.73 19.93
C ALA A 103 -3.09 3.91 18.41
N LYS A 104 -2.11 4.46 17.69
CA LYS A 104 -2.13 4.51 16.22
C LYS A 104 -2.26 3.11 15.62
N ALA A 105 -1.44 2.17 16.08
CA ALA A 105 -1.47 0.79 15.59
C ALA A 105 -2.85 0.13 15.82
N GLY A 106 -3.44 0.33 17.00
CA GLY A 106 -4.79 -0.13 17.32
C GLY A 106 -5.85 0.48 16.42
N LEU A 107 -5.85 1.80 16.23
CA LEU A 107 -6.83 2.50 15.38
C LEU A 107 -6.71 2.11 13.90
N ILE A 108 -5.48 2.01 13.37
CA ILE A 108 -5.26 1.60 11.98
C ILE A 108 -5.63 0.13 11.79
N THR A 109 -5.42 -0.72 12.80
CA THR A 109 -5.91 -2.10 12.78
C THR A 109 -7.44 -2.14 12.75
N ILE A 110 -8.13 -1.26 13.48
CA ILE A 110 -9.60 -1.15 13.39
C ILE A 110 -10.02 -0.72 11.98
N ILE A 111 -9.32 0.24 11.35
CA ILE A 111 -9.58 0.63 9.95
C ILE A 111 -9.40 -0.59 9.03
N TYR A 112 -8.28 -1.32 9.16
CA TYR A 112 -8.01 -2.53 8.40
C TYR A 112 -9.12 -3.58 8.58
N LEU A 113 -9.57 -3.85 9.81
CA LEU A 113 -10.61 -4.86 10.07
C LEU A 113 -11.96 -4.45 9.48
N ASN A 114 -12.37 -3.19 9.64
CA ASN A 114 -13.58 -2.67 9.00
C ASN A 114 -13.52 -2.85 7.48
N PHE A 115 -12.35 -2.56 6.90
CA PHE A 115 -12.13 -2.71 5.49
C PHE A 115 -12.13 -4.20 5.04
N TRP A 116 -11.48 -5.09 5.80
CA TRP A 116 -11.50 -6.53 5.57
C TRP A 116 -12.92 -7.13 5.63
N PHE A 117 -13.76 -6.60 6.52
CA PHE A 117 -15.18 -6.97 6.58
C PHE A 117 -15.93 -6.61 5.28
N VAL A 118 -15.66 -5.43 4.72
CA VAL A 118 -16.29 -4.94 3.48
C VAL A 118 -15.77 -5.68 2.23
N THR A 119 -14.51 -6.12 2.21
CA THR A 119 -13.90 -6.86 1.08
C THR A 119 -14.26 -8.35 1.03
N GLY A 120 -15.10 -8.82 1.96
CA GLY A 120 -15.65 -10.17 1.93
C GLY A 120 -14.96 -11.17 2.84
N ARG A 121 -14.25 -10.72 3.90
CA ARG A 121 -13.79 -11.57 5.02
C ARG A 121 -12.89 -12.77 4.62
N GLY A 122 -12.16 -12.70 3.50
CA GLY A 122 -11.32 -13.80 3.04
C GLY A 122 -10.05 -13.96 3.89
N TRP A 123 -9.78 -15.16 4.41
CA TRP A 123 -8.52 -15.43 5.15
C TRP A 123 -7.28 -15.25 4.26
N GLN A 124 -7.41 -15.47 2.96
CA GLN A 124 -6.35 -15.21 1.97
C GLN A 124 -5.95 -13.74 1.96
N ASN A 125 -6.91 -12.83 2.13
CA ASN A 125 -6.62 -11.40 2.22
C ASN A 125 -5.80 -11.10 3.48
N VAL A 126 -6.04 -11.81 4.58
CA VAL A 126 -5.22 -11.69 5.81
C VAL A 126 -3.80 -12.15 5.55
N VAL A 127 -3.62 -13.32 4.90
CA VAL A 127 -2.29 -13.84 4.58
C VAL A 127 -1.51 -12.89 3.67
N LEU A 128 -2.13 -12.40 2.59
CA LEU A 128 -1.50 -11.45 1.67
C LEU A 128 -1.18 -10.11 2.37
N SER A 129 -2.05 -9.65 3.27
CA SER A 129 -1.81 -8.46 4.07
C SER A 129 -0.65 -8.63 5.04
N LEU A 130 -0.52 -9.80 5.68
CA LEU A 130 0.61 -10.12 6.56
C LEU A 130 1.92 -10.18 5.78
N VAL A 131 1.94 -10.83 4.62
CA VAL A 131 3.13 -10.89 3.75
C VAL A 131 3.54 -9.48 3.30
N THR A 132 2.57 -8.66 2.88
CA THR A 132 2.82 -7.27 2.48
C THR A 132 3.34 -6.44 3.65
N ALA A 133 2.73 -6.57 4.84
CA ALA A 133 3.16 -5.87 6.04
C ALA A 133 4.59 -6.22 6.46
N ILE A 134 4.91 -7.51 6.52
CA ILE A 134 6.27 -7.96 6.87
C ILE A 134 7.27 -7.46 5.83
N THR A 135 6.97 -7.63 4.54
CA THR A 135 7.89 -7.24 3.46
C THR A 135 8.13 -5.73 3.44
N GLY A 136 7.07 -4.93 3.55
CA GLY A 136 7.16 -3.47 3.56
C GLY A 136 8.00 -2.95 4.72
N ILE A 137 7.75 -3.46 5.93
CA ILE A 137 8.54 -3.11 7.11
C ILE A 137 10.01 -3.48 6.94
N LEU A 138 10.32 -4.69 6.43
CA LEU A 138 11.70 -5.12 6.24
C LEU A 138 12.44 -4.22 5.24
N VAL A 139 11.77 -3.81 4.15
CA VAL A 139 12.34 -2.86 3.18
C VAL A 139 12.62 -1.52 3.86
N GLU A 140 11.69 -1.00 4.65
CA GLU A 140 11.89 0.27 5.35
C GLU A 140 12.97 0.19 6.43
N MET A 141 13.05 -0.90 7.19
CA MET A 141 14.14 -1.13 8.14
C MET A 141 15.51 -1.09 7.45
N VAL A 142 15.63 -1.69 6.26
CA VAL A 142 16.87 -1.64 5.46
C VAL A 142 17.17 -0.22 4.99
N LEU A 143 16.17 0.51 4.51
CA LEU A 143 16.33 1.90 4.05
C LEU A 143 16.73 2.85 5.19
N VAL A 144 16.11 2.69 6.37
CA VAL A 144 16.46 3.45 7.58
C VAL A 144 17.86 3.09 8.05
N ALA A 145 18.22 1.81 8.08
CA ALA A 145 19.58 1.37 8.43
C ALA A 145 20.65 1.87 7.46
N ALA A 146 20.30 2.04 6.17
CA ALA A 146 21.16 2.62 5.15
C ALA A 146 21.23 4.16 5.22
N GLY A 147 20.46 4.80 6.12
CA GLY A 147 20.39 6.26 6.24
C GLY A 147 19.66 6.94 5.07
N ALA A 148 18.82 6.20 4.33
CA ALA A 148 18.09 6.75 3.19
C ALA A 148 16.98 7.72 3.61
N PHE A 149 16.35 7.45 4.77
CA PHE A 149 15.43 8.33 5.48
C PHE A 149 15.33 7.89 6.95
N SER A 150 14.61 8.63 7.79
CA SER A 150 14.41 8.30 9.20
C SER A 150 13.03 8.70 9.71
N TYR A 151 12.42 7.87 10.54
CA TYR A 151 11.27 8.25 11.33
C TYR A 151 11.67 9.18 12.48
N LEU A 152 10.86 10.19 12.76
CA LEU A 152 11.11 11.15 13.86
C LEU A 152 10.73 10.58 15.23
N HIS A 153 9.78 9.65 15.25
CA HIS A 153 9.34 8.94 16.46
C HIS A 153 9.32 7.41 16.21
N PRO A 154 10.50 6.78 16.07
CA PRO A 154 10.60 5.33 15.84
C PRO A 154 10.37 4.55 17.14
N ASP A 155 9.97 3.27 17.01
CA ASP A 155 9.76 2.39 18.16
C ASP A 155 10.69 1.16 18.14
N PHE A 156 10.76 0.44 17.01
CA PHE A 156 11.49 -0.83 16.91
C PHE A 156 12.36 -0.84 15.65
N ILE A 157 13.67 -0.99 15.80
CA ILE A 157 14.66 -1.03 14.70
C ILE A 157 14.43 0.13 13.70
N GLY A 158 14.25 1.34 14.22
CA GLY A 158 14.13 2.55 13.40
C GLY A 158 12.77 2.78 12.73
N VAL A 159 11.78 1.89 12.92
CA VAL A 159 10.42 2.04 12.36
C VAL A 159 9.34 2.04 13.46
N PRO A 160 8.15 2.61 13.21
CA PRO A 160 7.10 2.70 14.22
C PRO A 160 6.17 1.47 14.25
N TYR A 161 5.56 1.19 15.40
CA TYR A 161 4.67 0.02 15.58
C TYR A 161 3.42 0.02 14.70
N TRP A 162 2.95 1.20 14.28
CA TRP A 162 1.75 1.31 13.45
C TRP A 162 2.00 1.03 11.97
N LEU A 163 3.27 1.01 11.52
CA LEU A 163 3.65 0.80 10.13
C LEU A 163 3.11 -0.50 9.51
N PRO A 164 3.21 -1.67 10.17
CA PRO A 164 2.58 -2.91 9.69
C PRO A 164 1.11 -2.76 9.31
N CYS A 165 0.36 -1.99 10.10
CA CYS A 165 -1.07 -1.83 9.93
C CYS A 165 -1.40 -1.03 8.66
N ILE A 166 -0.57 -0.02 8.31
CA ILE A 166 -0.72 0.72 7.05
C ILE A 166 -0.44 -0.19 5.84
N TYR A 167 0.63 -0.98 5.89
CA TYR A 167 0.91 -1.93 4.82
C TYR A 167 -0.19 -2.98 4.65
N ALA A 168 -0.82 -3.42 5.74
CA ALA A 168 -1.98 -4.30 5.68
C ALA A 168 -3.18 -3.63 4.97
N CYS A 169 -3.47 -2.35 5.28
CA CYS A 169 -4.48 -1.57 4.56
C CYS A 169 -4.13 -1.44 3.06
N ALA A 170 -2.87 -1.13 2.75
CA ALA A 170 -2.39 -0.99 1.38
C ALA A 170 -2.50 -2.30 0.60
N SER A 171 -2.22 -3.44 1.23
CA SER A 171 -2.39 -4.77 0.64
C SER A 171 -3.82 -4.97 0.11
N LEU A 172 -4.83 -4.67 0.94
CA LEU A 172 -6.22 -4.84 0.54
C LEU A 172 -6.59 -3.91 -0.62
N ALA A 173 -6.33 -2.60 -0.46
CA ALA A 173 -6.77 -1.60 -1.44
C ALA A 173 -6.05 -1.73 -2.78
N VAL A 174 -4.72 -1.84 -2.75
CA VAL A 174 -3.92 -1.96 -3.98
C VAL A 174 -4.08 -3.36 -4.59
N GLY A 175 -4.25 -4.39 -3.76
CA GLY A 175 -4.56 -5.74 -4.21
C GLY A 175 -5.89 -5.83 -4.96
N ASP A 176 -6.96 -5.23 -4.44
CA ASP A 176 -8.27 -5.18 -5.11
C ASP A 176 -8.26 -4.30 -6.36
N MET A 177 -7.52 -3.18 -6.35
CA MET A 177 -7.27 -2.42 -7.58
C MET A 177 -6.54 -3.26 -8.64
N GLY A 178 -5.55 -4.04 -8.23
CA GLY A 178 -4.85 -4.97 -9.10
C GLY A 178 -5.76 -6.04 -9.70
N ARG A 179 -6.57 -6.70 -8.86
CA ARG A 179 -7.62 -7.64 -9.32
C ARG A 179 -8.56 -6.98 -10.31
N TYR A 180 -9.02 -5.76 -10.05
CA TYR A 180 -9.85 -5.02 -10.99
C TYR A 180 -9.14 -4.85 -12.34
N LEU A 181 -7.92 -4.30 -12.35
CA LEU A 181 -7.20 -3.98 -13.58
C LEU A 181 -6.86 -5.24 -14.40
N PHE A 182 -6.36 -6.31 -13.78
CA PHE A 182 -5.97 -7.52 -14.50
C PHE A 182 -7.15 -8.39 -14.95
N LEU A 183 -8.18 -8.53 -14.10
CA LEU A 183 -9.33 -9.38 -14.43
C LEU A 183 -10.28 -8.69 -15.41
N SER A 184 -10.51 -7.38 -15.28
CA SER A 184 -11.35 -6.62 -16.23
C SER A 184 -10.73 -6.53 -17.63
N SER A 185 -9.40 -6.42 -17.70
CA SER A 185 -8.65 -6.44 -18.96
C SER A 185 -8.78 -7.78 -19.69
N THR A 186 -8.89 -8.88 -18.94
CA THR A 186 -9.10 -10.21 -19.52
C THR A 186 -10.49 -10.33 -20.13
N THR A 187 -11.52 -9.80 -19.46
CA THR A 187 -12.91 -9.84 -19.97
C THR A 187 -13.09 -9.00 -21.24
N ARG A 188 -12.41 -7.86 -21.36
CA ARG A 188 -12.48 -6.99 -22.57
C ARG A 188 -11.74 -7.55 -23.79
N GLY A 189 -10.89 -8.57 -23.62
CA GLY A 189 -10.22 -9.23 -24.75
C GLY A 189 -11.06 -10.28 -25.47
N PHE A 190 -12.23 -10.62 -24.92
CA PHE A 190 -13.16 -11.61 -25.47
C PHE A 190 -14.43 -11.00 -26.08
N THR A 191 -14.50 -9.67 -26.19
CA THR A 191 -15.56 -8.90 -26.87
C THR A 191 -14.97 -8.14 -28.04
#